data_AF-A0A6C0BFV5-F1
#
_entry.id   AF-A0A6C0BFV5-F1
#
_cell.length_a   1.000
_cell.length_b   1.000
_cell.length_c   1.000
_cell.angle_alpha   90.00
_cell.angle_beta   90.00
_cell.angle_gamma   90.00
#
_symmetry.space_group_name_H-M   'P 1'
#
loop_
_entity.id
_entity.type
_entity.pdbx_description
1 polymer ?
#
loop_
_entity_poly.entity_id
_entity_poly.type
_entity_poly.pdbx_seq_one_letter_code
_entity_poly.pdbx_strand_id
1 'polypeptide(L)'
;MGGGVIQLAAWGSQNKYLMGNPALTFFKKVYKTHTNFSVESISVDLNRTDANIFEPTILKTKLPRNGDLVAQIYFVFELPPVISDGFTRFRWLENIGEAIISNITLTIGNVTVDRQSGEFMNILSNVTLPSFRREMYNKMIGNISALTSPFREQILNKVYQDSSLRVTKIYPAEGDGNNPTLPSHKCFVPLKFWFNRDFASALPIVALQYMDVEVSIEIRPIYQIYQLFYYLPGSNIAAYQAPNVDNPSHHIKNYISQDKSKYLRDGDIMDLNARLECNYIFLDKEERNFFMNKPLEYLIDQCTRHEKLKLSEFNVIDFKLQNPVKELFWVFRRSDANKRNEWFHFLDGTKNIMVNAKFMFNGVNRCEEKEPQYFNYLLPFQHYSGDPTEGIYVFPFALNPEDGIKQPSGSCNFSKIDKFQFVTKVAIPTSQSYFYDLLFFASSYNMLRINGGMASLFYSM
;
A
#
# COMPACT_ATOMS: atom_id res chain seq x y z
N MET A 1 -44.03 36.83 4.80
CA MET A 1 -43.90 35.49 4.18
C MET A 1 -44.20 35.56 2.66
N GLY A 2 -43.40 36.30 1.87
CA GLY A 2 -43.66 36.46 0.43
C GLY A 2 -42.44 36.40 -0.49
N GLY A 3 -41.22 36.49 0.06
CA GLY A 3 -39.98 36.59 -0.74
C GLY A 3 -39.77 35.43 -1.71
N GLY A 4 -39.92 34.17 -1.26
CA GLY A 4 -39.75 33.01 -2.12
C GLY A 4 -40.81 32.89 -3.24
N VAL A 5 -42.05 33.30 -2.95
CA VAL A 5 -43.13 33.29 -3.95
C VAL A 5 -42.92 34.37 -5.00
N ILE A 6 -42.44 35.55 -4.60
CA ILE A 6 -42.08 36.64 -5.51
C ILE A 6 -40.93 36.20 -6.44
N GLN A 7 -39.93 35.49 -5.91
CA GLN A 7 -38.83 34.96 -6.72
C GLN A 7 -39.28 33.90 -7.73
N LEU A 8 -40.24 33.03 -7.37
CA LEU A 8 -40.82 32.06 -8.30
C LEU A 8 -41.68 32.73 -9.38
N ALA A 9 -42.38 33.82 -9.03
CA ALA A 9 -43.17 34.60 -9.98
C ALA A 9 -42.30 35.41 -10.97
N ALA A 10 -41.06 35.74 -10.59
CA ALA A 10 -40.08 36.40 -11.44
C ALA A 10 -39.50 35.44 -12.50
N TRP A 11 -40.33 35.12 -13.50
CA TRP A 11 -39.97 34.23 -14.61
C TRP A 11 -39.64 35.01 -15.89
N GLY A 12 -38.48 34.72 -16.50
CA GLY A 12 -38.04 35.33 -17.76
C GLY A 12 -37.72 34.33 -18.87
N SER A 13 -37.43 34.82 -20.07
CA SER A 13 -37.07 33.99 -21.24
C SER A 13 -35.80 33.15 -21.01
N GLN A 14 -34.86 33.61 -20.19
CA GLN A 14 -33.63 32.89 -19.84
C GLN A 14 -33.92 31.61 -19.02
N ASN A 15 -34.95 31.63 -18.17
CA ASN A 15 -35.34 30.47 -17.36
C ASN A 15 -35.86 29.31 -18.21
N LYS A 16 -36.24 29.55 -19.47
CA LYS A 16 -36.65 28.49 -20.39
C LYS A 16 -35.53 27.45 -20.62
N TYR A 17 -34.27 27.88 -20.61
CA TYR A 17 -33.11 26.98 -20.74
C TYR A 17 -32.85 26.13 -19.50
N LEU A 18 -33.24 26.60 -18.32
CA LEU A 18 -32.96 25.94 -17.04
C LEU A 18 -34.15 25.14 -16.51
N MET A 19 -35.37 25.68 -16.64
CA MET A 19 -36.58 25.20 -15.96
C MET A 19 -37.80 25.04 -16.88
N GLY A 20 -37.65 25.25 -18.20
CA GLY A 20 -38.79 25.26 -19.13
C GLY A 20 -39.52 23.93 -19.24
N ASN A 21 -38.79 22.81 -19.29
CA ASN A 21 -39.36 21.45 -19.24
C ASN A 21 -38.50 20.60 -18.28
N PRO A 22 -38.80 20.59 -16.98
CA PRO A 22 -37.93 20.00 -15.97
C PRO A 22 -37.89 18.48 -16.09
N ALA A 23 -36.72 17.93 -16.45
CA ALA A 23 -36.48 16.48 -16.52
C ALA A 23 -36.07 15.85 -15.17
N LEU A 24 -35.68 16.68 -14.20
CA LEU A 24 -35.17 16.24 -12.90
C LEU A 24 -35.75 17.13 -11.79
N THR A 25 -35.90 16.55 -10.59
CA THR A 25 -36.33 17.27 -9.40
C THR A 25 -35.38 16.99 -8.24
N PHE A 26 -35.00 18.02 -7.50
CA PHE A 26 -34.15 17.91 -6.32
C PHE A 26 -34.95 17.52 -5.06
N PHE A 27 -36.28 17.61 -5.11
CA PHE A 27 -37.15 17.42 -3.94
C PHE A 27 -37.72 16.00 -3.81
N LYS A 28 -37.49 15.13 -4.81
CA LYS A 28 -37.97 13.75 -4.79
C LYS A 28 -36.85 12.79 -5.19
N LYS A 29 -36.39 11.99 -4.23
CA LYS A 29 -35.42 10.91 -4.47
C LYS A 29 -36.17 9.59 -4.63
N VAL A 30 -35.97 8.93 -5.77
CA VAL A 30 -36.50 7.58 -6.01
C VAL A 30 -35.39 6.58 -5.67
N TYR A 31 -35.59 5.78 -4.62
CA TYR A 31 -34.67 4.70 -4.27
C TYR A 31 -34.94 3.48 -5.17
N LYS A 32 -33.86 2.86 -5.65
CA LYS A 32 -33.95 1.57 -6.36
C LYS A 32 -33.93 0.44 -5.33
N THR A 33 -34.78 -0.56 -5.52
CA THR A 33 -34.67 -1.82 -4.80
C THR A 33 -33.39 -2.56 -5.22
N HIS A 34 -32.76 -3.25 -4.29
CA HIS A 34 -31.59 -4.11 -4.53
C HIS A 34 -31.95 -5.55 -4.20
N THR A 35 -31.17 -6.50 -4.71
CA THR A 35 -31.29 -7.90 -4.33
C THR A 35 -30.90 -8.10 -2.87
N ASN A 36 -31.45 -9.11 -2.23
CA ASN A 36 -31.13 -9.41 -0.85
C ASN A 36 -29.73 -10.03 -0.76
N PHE A 37 -28.86 -9.44 0.05
CA PHE A 37 -27.52 -9.98 0.34
C PHE A 37 -27.13 -9.69 1.79
N SER A 38 -26.24 -10.50 2.34
CA SER A 38 -25.60 -10.24 3.62
C SER A 38 -24.08 -10.28 3.48
N VAL A 39 -23.38 -9.59 4.37
CA VAL A 39 -21.92 -9.54 4.42
C VAL A 39 -21.45 -10.00 5.80
N GLU A 40 -20.48 -10.91 5.83
CA GLU A 40 -19.88 -11.43 7.06
C GLU A 40 -18.36 -11.48 6.91
N SER A 41 -17.63 -11.06 7.95
CA SER A 41 -16.17 -11.23 8.02
C SER A 41 -15.87 -12.59 8.63
N ILE A 42 -15.12 -13.41 7.90
CA ILE A 42 -14.71 -14.73 8.37
C ILE A 42 -13.19 -14.80 8.37
N SER A 43 -12.62 -15.20 9.51
CA SER A 43 -11.19 -15.48 9.64
C SER A 43 -10.85 -16.76 8.87
N VAL A 44 -9.84 -16.66 7.99
CA VAL A 44 -9.30 -17.76 7.19
C VAL A 44 -7.87 -18.00 7.63
N ASP A 45 -7.59 -19.24 8.04
CA ASP A 45 -6.26 -19.64 8.48
C ASP A 45 -5.30 -19.78 7.28
N LEU A 46 -4.04 -19.46 7.55
CA LEU A 46 -2.94 -19.63 6.61
C LEU A 46 -2.29 -21.01 6.82
N ASN A 47 -1.53 -21.49 5.83
CA ASN A 47 -0.72 -22.71 5.96
C ASN A 47 0.24 -22.69 7.17
N ARG A 48 0.69 -21.48 7.55
CA ARG A 48 1.63 -21.18 8.62
C ARG A 48 1.21 -19.86 9.28
N THR A 49 1.42 -19.74 10.58
CA THR A 49 1.16 -18.51 11.36
C THR A 49 2.43 -17.75 11.70
N ASP A 50 3.57 -18.34 11.36
CA ASP A 50 4.90 -18.01 11.82
C ASP A 50 5.79 -17.51 10.68
N ALA A 51 6.77 -16.68 11.04
CA ALA A 51 7.74 -16.08 10.12
C ALA A 51 9.16 -16.38 10.58
N ASN A 52 10.03 -16.71 9.64
CA ASN A 52 11.45 -16.94 9.91
C ASN A 52 12.18 -15.61 10.18
N ILE A 53 13.09 -15.61 11.14
CA ILE A 53 13.86 -14.42 11.50
C ILE A 53 14.82 -14.00 10.38
N PHE A 54 15.46 -14.97 9.71
CA PHE A 54 16.55 -14.71 8.75
C PHE A 54 16.15 -14.91 7.28
N GLU A 55 15.14 -15.72 7.01
CA GLU A 55 14.72 -16.06 5.65
C GLU A 55 13.31 -15.54 5.33
N PRO A 56 13.03 -15.21 4.06
CA PRO A 56 11.68 -14.84 3.64
C PRO A 56 10.74 -16.04 3.80
N THR A 57 9.51 -15.77 4.27
CA THR A 57 8.52 -16.82 4.53
C THR A 57 7.30 -16.62 3.64
N ILE A 58 6.81 -17.70 3.01
CA ILE A 58 5.62 -17.65 2.14
C ILE A 58 4.43 -18.23 2.90
N LEU A 59 3.46 -17.37 3.20
CA LEU A 59 2.17 -17.77 3.74
C LEU A 59 1.18 -17.93 2.60
N LYS A 60 0.47 -19.05 2.56
CA LYS A 60 -0.48 -19.38 1.50
C LYS A 60 -1.79 -19.84 2.10
N THR A 61 -2.89 -19.47 1.48
CA THR A 61 -4.19 -20.06 1.78
C THR A 61 -5.06 -20.14 0.55
N LYS A 62 -5.84 -21.22 0.48
CA LYS A 62 -6.94 -21.37 -0.47
C LYS A 62 -8.17 -20.76 0.17
N LEU A 63 -8.79 -19.78 -0.48
CA LEU A 63 -9.98 -19.14 0.04
C LEU A 63 -11.11 -20.18 0.17
N PRO A 64 -11.60 -20.46 1.39
CA PRO A 64 -12.68 -21.42 1.58
C PRO A 64 -13.98 -20.90 0.96
N ARG A 65 -14.82 -21.82 0.50
CA ARG A 65 -16.12 -21.50 -0.13
C ARG A 65 -17.21 -21.28 0.91
N ASN A 66 -16.95 -20.39 1.87
CA ASN A 66 -17.90 -20.11 2.95
C ASN A 66 -19.07 -19.23 2.49
N GLY A 67 -18.83 -18.32 1.53
CA GLY A 67 -19.85 -17.48 0.89
C GLY A 67 -19.81 -17.55 -0.64
N ASP A 68 -20.67 -16.77 -1.29
CA ASP A 68 -20.83 -16.80 -2.75
C ASP A 68 -19.83 -15.88 -3.48
N LEU A 69 -19.59 -14.68 -2.91
CA LEU A 69 -18.59 -13.72 -3.39
C LEU A 69 -17.60 -13.38 -2.26
N VAL A 70 -16.39 -12.94 -2.63
CA VAL A 70 -15.41 -12.35 -1.71
C VAL A 70 -15.06 -10.93 -2.15
N ALA A 71 -15.14 -10.00 -1.20
CA ALA A 71 -14.75 -8.61 -1.39
C ALA A 71 -13.44 -8.35 -0.64
N GLN A 72 -13.46 -7.48 0.35
CA GLN A 72 -12.26 -7.02 1.07
C GLN A 72 -11.58 -8.14 1.86
N ILE A 73 -10.27 -8.27 1.64
CA ILE A 73 -9.38 -9.14 2.41
C ILE A 73 -8.39 -8.28 3.21
N TYR A 74 -8.26 -8.59 4.50
CA TYR A 74 -7.27 -7.98 5.39
C TYR A 74 -6.28 -9.05 5.88
N PHE A 75 -4.99 -8.74 5.78
CA PHE A 75 -3.94 -9.52 6.41
C PHE A 75 -3.78 -9.08 7.86
N VAL A 76 -3.98 -10.00 8.80
CA VAL A 76 -3.95 -9.72 10.23
C VAL A 76 -2.77 -10.45 10.87
N PHE A 77 -1.97 -9.71 11.64
CA PHE A 77 -0.86 -10.27 12.41
C PHE A 77 -0.66 -9.49 13.72
N GLU A 78 -0.03 -10.13 14.69
CA GLU A 78 0.25 -9.57 16.02
C GLU A 78 1.75 -9.33 16.20
N LEU A 79 2.12 -8.09 16.51
CA LEU A 79 3.46 -7.74 16.93
C LEU A 79 3.63 -8.00 18.43
N PRO A 80 4.76 -8.59 18.86
CA PRO A 80 5.01 -8.89 20.26
C PRO A 80 5.30 -7.61 21.04
N PRO A 81 5.08 -7.63 22.37
CA PRO A 81 5.59 -6.60 23.24
C PRO A 81 7.12 -6.64 23.30
N VAL A 82 7.75 -5.46 23.19
CA VAL A 82 9.21 -5.33 23.16
C VAL A 82 9.69 -4.52 24.36
N ILE A 83 10.71 -5.03 25.05
CA ILE A 83 11.48 -4.31 26.07
C ILE A 83 12.83 -3.95 25.45
N SER A 84 13.15 -2.66 25.49
CA SER A 84 14.44 -2.15 25.04
C SER A 84 15.06 -1.29 26.13
N ASP A 85 16.38 -1.36 26.18
CA ASP A 85 17.23 -0.49 26.98
C ASP A 85 17.45 0.88 26.28
N GLY A 86 17.91 1.85 27.06
CA GLY A 86 18.23 3.20 26.56
C GLY A 86 19.44 3.26 25.63
N PHE A 87 20.21 2.17 25.53
CA PHE A 87 21.41 2.06 24.68
C PHE A 87 21.05 1.62 23.26
N THR A 88 20.33 0.51 23.10
CA THR A 88 20.02 -0.05 21.77
C THR A 88 18.73 0.47 21.16
N ARG A 89 17.85 1.10 21.96
CA ARG A 89 16.62 1.82 21.56
C ARG A 89 15.91 1.17 20.37
N PHE A 90 15.26 0.04 20.60
CA PHE A 90 14.49 -0.65 19.57
C PHE A 90 13.36 0.22 19.04
N ARG A 91 13.11 0.16 17.72
CA ARG A 91 11.88 0.67 17.11
C ARG A 91 11.41 -0.22 15.97
N TRP A 92 10.09 -0.31 15.81
CA TRP A 92 9.49 -0.88 14.62
C TRP A 92 9.56 0.10 13.45
N LEU A 93 9.47 -0.42 12.22
CA LEU A 93 9.48 0.43 11.02
C LEU A 93 8.21 1.27 10.89
N GLU A 94 8.35 2.41 10.23
CA GLU A 94 7.21 3.17 9.73
C GLU A 94 6.42 2.35 8.71
N ASN A 95 5.10 2.41 8.79
CA ASN A 95 4.18 1.61 7.96
C ASN A 95 4.47 0.09 8.02
N ILE A 96 4.77 -0.45 9.22
CA ILE A 96 5.18 -1.85 9.40
C ILE A 96 4.22 -2.87 8.75
N GLY A 97 2.92 -2.60 8.73
CA GLY A 97 1.92 -3.44 8.05
C GLY A 97 2.18 -3.62 6.55
N GLU A 98 2.66 -2.58 5.87
CA GLU A 98 3.05 -2.68 4.46
C GLU A 98 4.51 -3.14 4.32
N ALA A 99 5.38 -2.76 5.27
CA ALA A 99 6.81 -3.08 5.23
C ALA A 99 7.08 -4.58 5.37
N ILE A 100 6.29 -5.28 6.20
CA ILE A 100 6.42 -6.73 6.42
C ILE A 100 6.17 -7.53 5.14
N ILE A 101 5.40 -6.97 4.21
CA ILE A 101 5.04 -7.61 2.95
C ILE A 101 6.13 -7.35 1.92
N SER A 102 6.73 -8.42 1.40
CA SER A 102 7.59 -8.39 0.22
C SER A 102 6.71 -8.33 -1.02
N ASN A 103 5.91 -9.37 -1.22
CA ASN A 103 4.98 -9.49 -2.34
C ASN A 103 3.69 -10.19 -1.93
N ILE A 104 2.63 -9.91 -2.67
CA ILE A 104 1.35 -10.62 -2.60
C ILE A 104 1.01 -11.10 -3.99
N THR A 105 0.64 -12.36 -4.09
CA THR A 105 0.27 -13.02 -5.35
C THR A 105 -1.13 -13.61 -5.23
N LEU A 106 -1.99 -13.25 -6.18
CA LEU A 106 -3.28 -13.89 -6.37
C LEU A 106 -3.20 -14.88 -7.52
N THR A 107 -3.52 -16.13 -7.21
CA THR A 107 -3.55 -17.24 -8.16
C THR A 107 -4.96 -17.80 -8.24
N ILE A 108 -5.50 -17.93 -9.46
CA ILE A 108 -6.78 -18.61 -9.70
C ILE A 108 -6.49 -19.84 -10.54
N GLY A 109 -6.77 -21.03 -9.98
CA GLY A 109 -6.32 -22.29 -10.55
C GLY A 109 -4.80 -22.36 -10.58
N ASN A 110 -4.20 -22.36 -11.77
CA ASN A 110 -2.74 -22.38 -11.95
C ASN A 110 -2.19 -21.08 -12.56
N VAL A 111 -3.01 -20.04 -12.70
CA VAL A 111 -2.63 -18.78 -13.34
C VAL A 111 -2.49 -17.68 -12.29
N THR A 112 -1.34 -17.00 -12.29
CA THR A 112 -1.13 -15.77 -11.50
C THR A 112 -1.90 -14.62 -12.13
N VAL A 113 -2.95 -14.15 -11.46
CA VAL A 113 -3.80 -13.07 -11.93
C VAL A 113 -3.20 -11.72 -11.62
N ASP A 114 -2.67 -11.52 -10.41
CA ASP A 114 -2.04 -10.26 -10.04
C ASP A 114 -0.90 -10.51 -9.04
N ARG A 115 0.14 -9.68 -9.13
CA ARG A 115 1.28 -9.67 -8.22
C ARG A 115 1.60 -8.24 -7.82
N GLN A 116 1.47 -7.94 -6.54
CA GLN A 116 1.73 -6.61 -5.99
C GLN A 116 2.86 -6.69 -4.96
N SER A 117 3.61 -5.60 -4.81
CA SER A 117 4.68 -5.51 -3.81
C SER A 117 4.29 -4.59 -2.65
N GLY A 118 4.91 -4.76 -1.49
CA GLY A 118 4.67 -3.89 -0.33
C GLY A 118 4.97 -2.41 -0.64
N GLU A 119 6.00 -2.13 -1.46
CA GLU A 119 6.31 -0.77 -1.92
C GLU A 119 5.18 -0.18 -2.77
N PHE A 120 4.60 -0.97 -3.68
CA PHE A 120 3.46 -0.52 -4.48
C PHE A 120 2.23 -0.26 -3.61
N MET A 121 1.96 -1.09 -2.60
CA MET A 121 0.85 -0.87 -1.68
C MET A 121 1.02 0.42 -0.89
N ASN A 122 2.24 0.73 -0.44
CA ASN A 122 2.56 1.99 0.24
C ASN A 122 2.37 3.20 -0.68
N ILE A 123 2.88 3.13 -1.90
CA ILE A 123 2.70 4.19 -2.90
C ILE A 123 1.21 4.43 -3.15
N LEU A 124 0.45 3.36 -3.41
CA LEU A 124 -0.97 3.44 -3.68
C LEU A 124 -1.74 3.99 -2.48
N SER A 125 -1.40 3.59 -1.26
CA SER A 125 -2.05 4.09 -0.04
C SER A 125 -1.75 5.58 0.21
N ASN A 126 -0.56 6.07 -0.14
CA ASN A 126 -0.24 7.50 -0.06
C ASN A 126 -1.02 8.33 -1.09
N VAL A 127 -1.15 7.81 -2.31
CA VAL A 127 -1.80 8.52 -3.42
C VAL A 127 -3.32 8.50 -3.32
N THR A 128 -3.93 7.41 -2.85
CA THR A 128 -5.40 7.22 -2.90
C THR A 128 -6.12 7.49 -1.59
N LEU A 129 -5.43 7.52 -0.43
CA LEU A 129 -6.10 7.71 0.86
C LEU A 129 -6.24 9.19 1.20
N PRO A 130 -7.48 9.68 1.42
CA PRO A 130 -7.69 11.04 1.89
C PRO A 130 -7.13 11.26 3.29
N SER A 131 -6.71 12.49 3.59
CA SER A 131 -6.14 12.90 4.88
C SER A 131 -7.01 12.52 6.10
N PHE A 132 -8.33 12.63 6.00
CA PHE A 132 -9.24 12.29 7.12
C PHE A 132 -9.33 10.80 7.44
N ARG A 133 -9.00 9.89 6.51
CA ARG A 133 -8.93 8.42 6.77
C ARG A 133 -7.52 7.95 7.09
N ARG A 134 -6.51 8.75 6.76
CA ARG A 134 -5.10 8.45 6.93
C ARG A 134 -4.73 8.09 8.37
N GLU A 135 -5.26 8.82 9.37
CA GLU A 135 -4.95 8.54 10.77
C GLU A 135 -5.46 7.17 11.23
N MET A 136 -6.68 6.80 10.81
CA MET A 136 -7.24 5.48 11.10
C MET A 136 -6.46 4.38 10.39
N TYR A 137 -6.06 4.63 9.13
CA TYR A 137 -5.22 3.71 8.37
C TYR A 137 -3.87 3.47 9.05
N ASN A 138 -3.21 4.53 9.50
CA ASN A 138 -1.94 4.46 10.23
C ASN A 138 -2.07 3.64 11.52
N LYS A 139 -3.19 3.77 12.25
CA LYS A 139 -3.48 2.92 13.41
C LYS A 139 -3.66 1.46 13.02
N MET A 140 -4.36 1.17 11.93
CA MET A 140 -4.56 -0.21 11.44
C MET A 140 -3.24 -0.89 11.04
N ILE A 141 -2.36 -0.20 10.32
CA ILE A 141 -1.09 -0.78 9.83
C ILE A 141 0.07 -0.70 10.84
N GLY A 142 -0.18 -0.18 12.05
CA GLY A 142 0.85 -0.06 13.10
C GLY A 142 1.82 1.11 12.91
N ASN A 143 1.50 2.12 12.10
CA ASN A 143 2.28 3.35 11.99
C ASN A 143 1.89 4.34 13.11
N ILE A 144 2.18 3.98 14.35
CA ILE A 144 1.87 4.77 15.55
C ILE A 144 3.20 5.16 16.22
N SER A 145 3.28 6.38 16.76
CA SER A 145 4.47 6.87 17.47
C SER A 145 4.93 5.95 18.61
N ALA A 146 3.99 5.25 19.27
CA ALA A 146 4.28 4.25 20.29
C ALA A 146 5.15 3.08 19.77
N LEU A 147 5.11 2.78 18.47
CA LEU A 147 5.89 1.71 17.84
C LEU A 147 7.12 2.23 17.08
N THR A 148 7.00 3.38 16.42
CA THR A 148 8.02 3.91 15.51
C THR A 148 8.97 4.91 16.17
N SER A 149 8.56 5.57 17.25
CA SER A 149 9.37 6.56 17.96
C SER A 149 8.93 6.63 19.43
N PRO A 150 9.18 5.56 20.21
CA PRO A 150 8.86 5.57 21.63
C PRO A 150 9.78 6.57 22.33
N PHE A 151 9.26 7.76 22.60
CA PHE A 151 9.92 8.78 23.40
C PHE A 151 8.92 9.30 24.43
N ARG A 152 9.39 9.46 25.67
CA ARG A 152 8.65 10.18 26.70
C ARG A 152 9.11 11.63 26.69
N GLU A 153 8.15 12.55 26.66
CA GLU A 153 8.42 13.97 26.91
C GLU A 153 8.60 14.15 28.42
N GLN A 154 9.80 14.56 28.84
CA GLN A 154 10.06 15.01 30.20
C GLN A 154 10.23 16.53 30.19
N ILE A 155 9.49 17.21 31.08
CA ILE A 155 9.66 18.63 31.34
C ILE A 155 10.85 18.78 32.28
N LEU A 156 11.93 19.41 31.79
CA LEU A 156 13.09 19.74 32.60
C LEU A 156 12.96 21.21 33.03
N ASN A 157 12.63 21.43 34.31
CA ASN A 157 12.66 22.76 34.90
C ASN A 157 14.14 23.16 35.09
N LYS A 158 14.69 23.99 34.19
CA LYS A 158 15.95 24.67 34.45
C LYS A 158 15.70 25.74 35.52
N VAL A 159 15.95 25.40 36.79
CA VAL A 159 15.98 26.35 37.91
C VAL A 159 17.26 27.16 37.85
N TYR A 160 17.48 27.98 36.82
CA TYR A 160 18.41 29.13 36.86
C TYR A 160 18.01 30.14 35.76
N GLN A 161 17.35 31.22 36.18
CA GLN A 161 17.25 32.54 35.55
C GLN A 161 16.79 32.68 34.09
N ASP A 162 16.01 31.74 33.54
CA ASP A 162 15.12 32.11 32.44
C ASP A 162 13.93 31.16 32.33
N SER A 163 12.72 31.70 32.41
CA SER A 163 11.44 31.01 32.57
C SER A 163 10.91 30.35 31.28
N SER A 164 11.78 29.64 30.55
CA SER A 164 11.40 28.77 29.44
C SER A 164 11.52 27.30 29.86
N LEU A 165 10.38 26.63 30.02
CA LEU A 165 10.31 25.18 30.20
C LEU A 165 10.96 24.52 28.97
N ARG A 166 12.05 23.77 29.16
CA ARG A 166 12.63 22.96 28.09
C ARG A 166 12.07 21.55 28.20
N VAL A 167 11.29 21.14 27.20
CA VAL A 167 10.84 19.76 27.05
C VAL A 167 11.96 18.98 26.36
N THR A 168 12.47 17.93 27.02
CA THR A 168 13.44 17.01 26.43
C THR A 168 12.77 15.67 26.15
N LYS A 169 12.92 15.16 24.92
CA LYS A 169 12.48 13.82 24.55
C LYS A 169 13.53 12.81 24.98
N ILE A 170 13.16 11.87 25.84
CA ILE A 170 14.04 10.80 26.35
C ILE A 170 13.40 9.47 25.96
N TYR A 171 14.20 8.52 25.48
CA TYR A 171 13.69 7.17 25.22
C TYR A 171 13.16 6.61 26.54
N PRO A 172 11.95 6.02 26.60
CA PRO A 172 11.39 5.54 27.85
C PRO A 172 12.41 4.65 28.57
N ALA A 173 12.62 4.94 29.86
CA ALA A 173 13.45 4.11 30.72
C ALA A 173 12.95 2.65 30.65
N GLU A 174 13.87 1.69 30.82
CA GLU A 174 13.59 0.26 30.71
C GLU A 174 12.20 -0.07 31.25
N GLY A 175 11.37 -0.64 30.37
CA GLY A 175 10.14 -1.24 30.80
C GLY A 175 10.46 -2.33 31.80
N ASP A 176 9.94 -2.24 33.03
CA ASP A 176 9.91 -3.40 33.92
C ASP A 176 9.15 -4.53 33.21
N GLY A 177 9.39 -5.80 33.56
CA GLY A 177 8.78 -6.95 32.88
C GLY A 177 7.25 -6.85 32.71
N ASN A 178 6.59 -6.07 33.58
CA ASN A 178 5.15 -5.81 33.56
C ASN A 178 4.69 -4.68 32.61
N ASN A 179 5.57 -3.77 32.19
CA ASN A 179 5.27 -2.61 31.33
C ASN A 179 6.26 -2.54 30.16
N PRO A 180 6.00 -3.19 29.02
CA PRO A 180 6.93 -3.21 27.90
C PRO A 180 7.15 -1.81 27.31
N THR A 181 8.39 -1.54 26.86
CA THR A 181 8.78 -0.28 26.22
C THR A 181 7.95 0.00 24.96
N LEU A 182 7.66 -1.04 24.16
CA LEU A 182 6.71 -1.00 23.05
C LEU A 182 5.61 -2.04 23.31
N PRO A 183 4.32 -1.64 23.28
CA PRO A 183 3.21 -2.55 23.53
C PRO A 183 3.01 -3.53 22.36
N SER A 184 2.37 -4.67 22.66
CA SER A 184 1.87 -5.57 21.60
C SER A 184 0.83 -4.84 20.74
N HIS A 185 0.84 -5.06 19.43
CA HIS A 185 -0.08 -4.39 18.52
C HIS A 185 -0.59 -5.36 17.46
N LYS A 186 -1.92 -5.38 17.27
CA LYS A 186 -2.57 -6.15 16.19
C LYS A 186 -2.72 -5.27 14.97
N CYS A 187 -2.10 -5.66 13.87
CA CYS A 187 -2.12 -4.93 12.62
C CYS A 187 -3.17 -5.53 11.67
N PHE A 188 -3.89 -4.66 10.95
CA PHE A 188 -4.88 -5.01 9.94
C PHE A 188 -4.48 -4.35 8.62
N VAL A 189 -3.94 -5.13 7.70
CA VAL A 189 -3.40 -4.61 6.42
C VAL A 189 -4.36 -4.94 5.29
N PRO A 190 -5.05 -3.95 4.70
CA PRO A 190 -5.96 -4.22 3.59
C PRO A 190 -5.18 -4.54 2.32
N LEU A 191 -5.48 -5.69 1.72
CA LEU A 191 -4.90 -6.07 0.43
C LEU A 191 -5.49 -5.20 -0.69
N LYS A 192 -4.73 -4.92 -1.76
CA LYS A 192 -5.10 -3.92 -2.79
C LYS A 192 -5.41 -4.50 -4.17
N PHE A 193 -5.90 -5.74 -4.24
CA PHE A 193 -6.45 -6.34 -5.47
C PHE A 193 -7.70 -5.59 -5.96
N TRP A 194 -8.09 -5.82 -7.22
CA TRP A 194 -9.21 -5.12 -7.86
C TRP A 194 -10.57 -5.32 -7.13
N PHE A 195 -10.79 -6.51 -6.54
CA PHE A 195 -12.02 -6.85 -5.83
C PHE A 195 -12.04 -6.39 -4.36
N ASN A 196 -10.92 -5.88 -3.84
CA ASN A 196 -10.84 -5.34 -2.48
C ASN A 196 -11.22 -3.86 -2.39
N ARG A 197 -11.27 -3.14 -3.52
CA ARG A 197 -11.53 -1.70 -3.52
C ARG A 197 -13.01 -1.37 -3.38
N ASP A 198 -13.88 -2.18 -4.00
CA ASP A 198 -15.32 -1.97 -3.99
C ASP A 198 -16.08 -3.31 -3.96
N PHE A 199 -17.28 -3.28 -3.37
CA PHE A 199 -18.15 -4.46 -3.32
C PHE A 199 -18.73 -4.83 -4.69
N ALA A 200 -18.84 -3.86 -5.61
CA ALA A 200 -19.32 -4.10 -6.97
C ALA A 200 -18.37 -4.97 -7.81
N SER A 201 -17.08 -5.01 -7.47
CA SER A 201 -16.07 -5.83 -8.15
C SER A 201 -15.72 -7.11 -7.37
N ALA A 202 -16.54 -7.51 -6.40
CA ALA A 202 -16.34 -8.71 -5.60
C ALA A 202 -16.15 -9.96 -6.48
N LEU A 203 -15.20 -10.81 -6.09
CA LEU A 203 -14.83 -12.01 -6.82
C LEU A 203 -15.88 -13.12 -6.59
N PRO A 204 -16.54 -13.65 -7.64
CA PRO A 204 -17.54 -14.69 -7.48
C PRO A 204 -16.91 -16.08 -7.33
N ILE A 205 -16.63 -16.47 -6.08
CA ILE A 205 -16.07 -17.80 -5.78
C ILE A 205 -17.05 -18.91 -6.14
N VAL A 206 -18.37 -18.65 -6.05
CA VAL A 206 -19.41 -19.60 -6.46
C VAL A 206 -19.36 -19.94 -7.95
N ALA A 207 -18.90 -19.01 -8.79
CA ALA A 207 -18.75 -19.19 -10.24
C ALA A 207 -17.46 -19.94 -10.62
N LEU A 208 -16.53 -20.12 -9.68
CA LEU A 208 -15.23 -20.78 -9.89
C LEU A 208 -15.23 -22.20 -9.33
N GLN A 209 -16.17 -23.05 -9.75
CA GLN A 209 -16.35 -24.39 -9.16
C GLN A 209 -15.16 -25.33 -9.37
N TYR A 210 -14.43 -25.19 -10.48
CA TYR A 210 -13.33 -26.07 -10.86
C TYR A 210 -11.93 -25.47 -10.63
N MET A 211 -11.87 -24.26 -10.06
CA MET A 211 -10.62 -23.56 -9.77
C MET A 211 -10.59 -23.09 -8.32
N ASP A 212 -9.44 -23.28 -7.68
CA ASP A 212 -9.19 -22.73 -6.36
C ASP A 212 -8.65 -21.30 -6.48
N VAL A 213 -9.10 -20.41 -5.61
CA VAL A 213 -8.51 -19.07 -5.46
C VAL A 213 -7.52 -19.14 -4.32
N GLU A 214 -6.23 -19.05 -4.63
CA GLU A 214 -5.14 -19.04 -3.65
C GLU A 214 -4.57 -17.62 -3.53
N VAL A 215 -4.47 -17.15 -2.28
CA VAL A 215 -3.77 -15.92 -1.91
C VAL A 215 -2.47 -16.32 -1.25
N SER A 216 -1.37 -15.78 -1.74
CA SER A 216 -0.03 -16.00 -1.20
C SER A 216 0.63 -14.68 -0.82
N ILE A 217 1.13 -14.62 0.41
CA ILE A 217 1.79 -13.45 1.01
C ILE A 217 3.23 -13.86 1.31
N GLU A 218 4.17 -13.19 0.67
CA GLU A 218 5.60 -13.32 0.93
C GLU A 218 5.99 -12.30 2.00
N ILE A 219 6.37 -12.77 3.18
CA ILE A 219 6.79 -11.98 4.33
C ILE A 219 8.31 -11.79 4.29
N ARG A 220 8.77 -10.56 4.53
CA ARG A 220 10.18 -10.25 4.72
C ARG A 220 10.73 -10.92 5.98
N PRO A 221 12.01 -11.30 6.00
CA PRO A 221 12.68 -11.74 7.23
C PRO A 221 12.47 -10.77 8.39
N ILE A 222 12.31 -11.27 9.61
CA ILE A 222 12.05 -10.41 10.78
C ILE A 222 13.17 -9.40 11.02
N TYR A 223 14.43 -9.74 10.73
CA TYR A 223 15.54 -8.78 10.87
C TYR A 223 15.39 -7.55 9.96
N GLN A 224 14.55 -7.60 8.93
CA GLN A 224 14.29 -6.49 8.00
C GLN A 224 13.14 -5.57 8.42
N ILE A 225 12.41 -5.89 9.50
CA ILE A 225 11.20 -5.16 9.91
C ILE A 225 11.34 -4.38 11.22
N TYR A 226 12.55 -4.24 11.76
CA TYR A 226 12.85 -3.38 12.90
C TYR A 226 14.20 -2.67 12.75
N GLN A 227 14.42 -1.65 13.56
CA GLN A 227 15.67 -0.91 13.63
C GLN A 227 16.19 -0.83 15.06
N LEU A 228 17.51 -0.81 15.19
CA LEU A 228 18.22 -0.61 16.45
C LEU A 228 19.08 0.64 16.35
N PHE A 229 19.19 1.36 17.46
CA PHE A 229 20.11 2.48 17.62
C PHE A 229 21.44 1.95 18.16
N TYR A 230 22.49 1.98 17.34
CA TYR A 230 23.82 1.59 17.79
C TYR A 230 24.91 2.39 17.06
N TYR A 231 26.13 2.31 17.59
CA TYR A 231 27.29 2.95 16.97
C TYR A 231 27.72 2.18 15.73
N LEU A 232 27.79 2.90 14.61
CA LEU A 232 28.27 2.35 13.36
C LEU A 232 29.68 1.75 13.53
N PRO A 233 29.95 0.53 13.02
CA PRO A 233 31.26 -0.10 13.18
C PRO A 233 32.38 0.81 12.64
N GLY A 234 33.33 1.19 13.49
CA GLY A 234 34.45 2.06 13.12
C GLY A 234 34.12 3.56 13.06
N SER A 235 32.99 4.01 13.59
CA SER A 235 32.66 5.45 13.69
C SER A 235 32.04 5.82 15.03
N ASN A 236 32.18 7.08 15.44
CA ASN A 236 31.55 7.63 16.64
C ASN A 236 30.11 8.13 16.40
N ILE A 237 29.51 7.74 15.27
CA ILE A 237 28.15 8.16 14.89
C ILE A 237 27.17 7.05 15.29
N ALA A 238 26.21 7.39 16.15
CA ALA A 238 25.10 6.51 16.48
C ALA A 238 23.86 6.90 15.67
N ALA A 239 23.24 5.92 15.03
CA ALA A 239 22.04 6.09 14.21
C ALA A 239 21.17 4.84 14.27
N TYR A 240 19.91 4.98 13.87
CA TYR A 240 19.03 3.82 13.68
C TYR A 240 19.44 3.07 12.41
N GLN A 241 19.67 1.76 12.53
CA GLN A 241 20.07 0.90 11.43
C GLN A 241 19.41 -0.48 11.50
N ALA A 242 19.55 -1.23 10.41
CA ALA A 242 19.15 -2.63 10.42
C ALA A 242 19.99 -3.40 11.46
N PRO A 243 19.42 -4.39 12.15
CA PRO A 243 20.16 -5.24 13.05
C PRO A 243 21.26 -6.00 12.29
N ASN A 244 22.47 -5.95 12.83
CA ASN A 244 23.54 -6.84 12.37
C ASN A 244 23.25 -8.30 12.77
N VAL A 245 22.97 -9.15 11.79
CA VAL A 245 22.65 -10.58 11.97
C VAL A 245 23.78 -11.34 12.66
N ASP A 246 25.03 -10.95 12.42
CA ASP A 246 26.21 -11.60 13.01
C ASP A 246 26.39 -11.28 14.50
N ASN A 247 25.74 -10.21 14.99
CA ASN A 247 25.85 -9.82 16.39
C ASN A 247 24.68 -10.39 17.21
N PRO A 248 24.93 -11.33 18.16
CA PRO A 248 23.87 -11.92 18.97
C PRO A 248 23.09 -10.90 19.79
N SER A 249 23.68 -9.75 20.17
CA SER A 249 22.97 -8.74 20.94
C SER A 249 21.83 -8.08 20.15
N HIS A 250 21.93 -8.06 18.82
CA HIS A 250 20.95 -7.44 17.92
C HIS A 250 19.77 -8.35 17.56
N HIS A 251 19.81 -9.62 18.01
CA HIS A 251 18.75 -10.58 17.71
C HIS A 251 17.46 -10.20 18.45
N ILE A 252 16.34 -10.26 17.73
CA ILE A 252 15.02 -9.89 18.27
C ILE A 252 14.64 -10.65 19.56
N LYS A 253 15.17 -11.86 19.74
CA LYS A 253 14.96 -12.72 20.93
C LYS A 253 15.38 -12.09 22.25
N ASN A 254 16.30 -11.13 22.22
CA ASN A 254 16.74 -10.41 23.40
C ASN A 254 15.74 -9.35 23.84
N TYR A 255 14.92 -8.86 22.91
CA TYR A 255 14.03 -7.73 23.11
C TYR A 255 12.58 -8.13 23.37
N ILE A 256 12.18 -9.36 23.03
CA ILE A 256 10.82 -9.86 23.31
C ILE A 256 10.65 -10.06 24.82
N SER A 257 9.61 -9.43 25.37
CA SER A 257 9.23 -9.48 26.80
C SER A 257 8.71 -10.87 27.22
N GLN A 258 8.28 -10.99 28.49
CA GLN A 258 7.61 -12.13 29.11
C GLN A 258 6.79 -13.00 28.12
N ASP A 259 6.82 -14.32 28.31
CA ASP A 259 6.28 -15.34 27.40
C ASP A 259 7.00 -15.46 26.05
N LYS A 260 8.33 -15.56 26.08
CA LYS A 260 9.15 -15.90 24.90
C LYS A 260 8.61 -17.12 24.15
N SER A 261 8.06 -18.11 24.85
CA SER A 261 7.46 -19.31 24.25
C SER A 261 6.20 -19.05 23.44
N LYS A 262 5.50 -17.92 23.65
CA LYS A 262 4.31 -17.54 22.87
C LYS A 262 4.67 -16.95 21.52
N TYR A 263 5.76 -16.18 21.47
CA TYR A 263 6.15 -15.41 20.28
C TYR A 263 7.36 -16.00 19.54
N LEU A 264 8.15 -16.86 20.20
CA LEU A 264 9.30 -17.54 19.61
C LEU A 264 9.10 -19.05 19.72
N ARG A 265 9.31 -19.74 18.60
CA ARG A 265 9.37 -21.21 18.54
C ARG A 265 10.83 -21.67 18.41
N ASP A 266 11.10 -22.93 18.76
CA ASP A 266 12.42 -23.52 18.57
C ASP A 266 12.83 -23.44 17.08
N GLY A 267 14.03 -22.89 16.81
CA GLY A 267 14.59 -22.77 15.45
C GLY A 267 14.45 -21.41 14.76
N ASP A 268 14.69 -20.29 15.46
CA ASP A 268 14.73 -18.92 14.87
C ASP A 268 13.44 -18.51 14.16
N ILE A 269 12.30 -18.95 14.68
CA ILE A 269 10.97 -18.69 14.16
C ILE A 269 10.20 -17.79 15.13
N MET A 270 9.50 -16.81 14.57
CA MET A 270 8.63 -15.90 15.29
C MET A 270 7.17 -16.17 14.94
N ASP A 271 6.33 -16.43 15.94
CA ASP A 271 4.89 -16.61 15.75
C ASP A 271 4.18 -15.26 15.73
N LEU A 272 3.58 -14.92 14.58
CA LEU A 272 2.88 -13.67 14.36
C LEU A 272 1.35 -13.83 14.51
N ASN A 273 0.86 -15.05 14.76
CA ASN A 273 -0.57 -15.38 14.73
C ASN A 273 -1.22 -14.83 13.44
N ALA A 274 -0.54 -15.04 12.31
CA ALA A 274 -0.92 -14.51 11.01
C ALA A 274 -2.17 -15.21 10.47
N ARG A 275 -3.19 -14.44 10.06
CA ARG A 275 -4.43 -14.92 9.45
C ARG A 275 -4.97 -13.93 8.42
N LEU A 276 -5.93 -14.36 7.60
CA LEU A 276 -6.70 -13.46 6.74
C LEU A 276 -8.10 -13.22 7.34
N GLU A 277 -8.56 -11.99 7.32
CA GLU A 277 -9.97 -11.65 7.54
C GLU A 277 -10.59 -11.36 6.18
N CYS A 278 -11.51 -12.20 5.73
CA CYS A 278 -12.15 -12.08 4.42
C CYS A 278 -13.63 -11.73 4.57
N ASN A 279 -14.07 -10.68 3.88
CA ASN A 279 -15.48 -10.32 3.80
C ASN A 279 -16.17 -11.16 2.72
N TYR A 280 -16.98 -12.12 3.14
CA TYR A 280 -17.83 -12.93 2.28
C TYR A 280 -19.20 -12.28 2.10
N ILE A 281 -19.73 -12.39 0.89
CA ILE A 281 -21.08 -11.94 0.54
C ILE A 281 -21.93 -13.18 0.25
N PHE A 282 -23.10 -13.24 0.87
CA PHE A 282 -24.10 -14.28 0.66
C PHE A 282 -25.23 -13.73 -0.18
N LEU A 283 -25.56 -14.44 -1.25
CA LEU A 283 -26.59 -14.03 -2.20
C LEU A 283 -27.83 -14.91 -2.04
N ASP A 284 -28.99 -14.38 -2.44
CA ASP A 284 -30.19 -15.20 -2.56
C ASP A 284 -30.05 -16.21 -3.71
N LYS A 285 -30.86 -17.27 -3.68
CA LYS A 285 -30.78 -18.42 -4.61
C LYS A 285 -30.85 -18.00 -6.07
N GLU A 286 -31.71 -17.04 -6.41
CA GLU A 286 -31.88 -16.58 -7.80
C GLU A 286 -30.62 -15.87 -8.31
N GLU A 287 -30.04 -14.98 -7.51
CA GLU A 287 -28.84 -14.25 -7.88
C GLU A 287 -27.61 -15.16 -7.89
N ARG A 288 -27.49 -16.06 -6.90
CA ARG A 288 -26.49 -17.11 -6.89
C ARG A 288 -26.52 -17.97 -8.16
N ASN A 289 -27.71 -18.38 -8.61
CA ASN A 289 -27.88 -19.13 -9.85
C ASN A 289 -27.52 -18.30 -11.09
N PHE A 290 -27.73 -16.97 -11.06
CA PHE A 290 -27.29 -16.08 -12.12
C PHE A 290 -25.77 -16.05 -12.23
N PHE A 291 -25.05 -15.90 -11.12
CA PHE A 291 -23.58 -15.90 -11.09
C PHE A 291 -22.97 -17.24 -11.52
N MET A 292 -23.61 -18.36 -11.22
CA MET A 292 -23.11 -19.68 -11.62
C MET A 292 -23.28 -19.98 -13.11
N ASN A 293 -24.40 -19.56 -13.70
CA ASN A 293 -24.77 -19.98 -15.06
C ASN A 293 -24.41 -18.98 -16.15
N LYS A 294 -24.30 -17.68 -15.82
CA LYS A 294 -23.96 -16.67 -16.82
C LYS A 294 -22.46 -16.50 -16.96
N PRO A 295 -21.95 -16.30 -18.19
CA PRO A 295 -20.58 -15.87 -18.38
C PRO A 295 -20.41 -14.45 -17.79
N LEU A 296 -19.38 -14.28 -16.97
CA LEU A 296 -19.06 -13.01 -16.32
C LEU A 296 -17.76 -12.46 -16.89
N GLU A 297 -17.69 -11.14 -17.04
CA GLU A 297 -16.50 -10.43 -17.48
C GLU A 297 -16.22 -9.30 -16.50
N TYR A 298 -15.04 -9.34 -15.89
CA TYR A 298 -14.57 -8.32 -14.97
C TYR A 298 -13.42 -7.56 -15.59
N LEU A 299 -13.52 -6.23 -15.60
CA LEU A 299 -12.37 -5.38 -15.83
C LEU A 299 -11.52 -5.39 -14.56
N ILE A 300 -10.29 -5.86 -14.68
CA ILE A 300 -9.34 -5.98 -13.57
C ILE A 300 -8.17 -5.02 -13.77
N ASP A 301 -7.57 -4.62 -12.65
CA ASP A 301 -6.29 -3.91 -12.62
C ASP A 301 -5.17 -4.91 -12.32
N GLN A 302 -4.05 -4.81 -13.04
CA GLN A 302 -2.82 -5.56 -12.78
C GLN A 302 -1.65 -4.59 -12.60
N CYS A 303 -0.74 -4.91 -11.68
CA CYS A 303 0.47 -4.14 -11.45
C CYS A 303 1.67 -4.81 -12.12
N THR A 304 2.45 -4.05 -12.90
CA THR A 304 3.78 -4.47 -13.35
C THR A 304 4.86 -3.67 -12.63
N ARG A 305 5.88 -4.35 -12.12
CA ARG A 305 7.03 -3.76 -11.44
C ARG A 305 8.29 -3.92 -12.29
N HIS A 306 9.02 -2.83 -12.48
CA HIS A 306 10.36 -2.82 -13.05
C HIS A 306 11.33 -2.15 -12.08
N GLU A 307 12.57 -2.63 -12.05
CA GLU A 307 13.61 -2.10 -11.18
C GLU A 307 14.88 -1.86 -11.98
N LYS A 308 15.52 -0.71 -11.76
CA LYS A 308 16.82 -0.37 -12.33
C LYS A 308 17.76 0.01 -11.21
N LEU A 309 18.81 -0.80 -11.05
CA LEU A 309 19.85 -0.60 -10.05
C LEU A 309 20.95 0.33 -10.56
N LYS A 310 21.60 1.04 -9.63
CA LYS A 310 22.79 1.88 -9.86
C LYS A 310 22.62 2.88 -11.00
N LEU A 311 21.79 3.88 -10.76
CA LEU A 311 21.57 4.99 -11.68
C LEU A 311 22.80 5.90 -11.77
N SER A 312 23.06 6.38 -12.99
CA SER A 312 24.01 7.46 -13.27
C SER A 312 23.32 8.83 -13.09
N GLU A 313 24.04 9.94 -13.30
CA GLU A 313 23.41 11.27 -13.30
C GLU A 313 22.34 11.39 -14.39
N PHE A 314 22.62 10.87 -15.59
CA PHE A 314 21.69 10.82 -16.72
C PHE A 314 21.37 9.38 -17.07
N ASN A 315 20.07 9.05 -17.12
CA ASN A 315 19.62 7.70 -17.44
C ASN A 315 18.57 7.73 -18.54
N VAL A 316 18.73 6.84 -19.52
CA VAL A 316 17.70 6.49 -20.50
C VAL A 316 17.36 5.03 -20.28
N ILE A 317 16.12 4.76 -19.87
CA ILE A 317 15.66 3.43 -19.45
C ILE A 317 14.53 3.01 -20.36
N ASP A 318 14.70 1.87 -21.02
CA ASP A 318 13.68 1.29 -21.90
C ASP A 318 12.85 0.29 -21.08
N PHE A 319 11.55 0.57 -20.92
CA PHE A 319 10.63 -0.31 -20.19
C PHE A 319 9.75 -1.07 -21.19
N LYS A 320 9.58 -2.38 -20.94
CA LYS A 320 8.65 -3.24 -21.68
C LYS A 320 7.35 -3.33 -20.92
N LEU A 321 6.42 -2.44 -21.26
CA LEU A 321 5.05 -2.44 -20.74
C LEU A 321 4.11 -3.09 -21.76
N GLN A 322 3.02 -3.66 -21.27
CA GLN A 322 1.94 -4.21 -22.09
C GLN A 322 0.60 -3.75 -21.53
N ASN A 323 -0.46 -4.03 -22.28
CA ASN A 323 -1.85 -3.71 -21.97
C ASN A 323 -2.15 -2.20 -21.95
N PRO A 324 -3.44 -1.81 -21.86
CA PRO A 324 -3.83 -0.43 -21.60
C PRO A 324 -3.42 -0.01 -20.19
N VAL A 325 -2.32 0.74 -20.08
CA VAL A 325 -1.82 1.29 -18.81
C VAL A 325 -2.58 2.56 -18.48
N LYS A 326 -3.11 2.65 -17.26
CA LYS A 326 -3.89 3.79 -16.79
C LYS A 326 -3.04 4.83 -16.07
N GLU A 327 -1.98 4.40 -15.38
CA GLU A 327 -1.13 5.25 -14.55
C GLU A 327 0.26 4.62 -14.40
N LEU A 328 1.26 5.48 -14.22
CA LEU A 328 2.64 5.13 -13.93
C LEU A 328 3.02 5.71 -12.57
N PHE A 329 3.73 4.93 -11.77
CA PHE A 329 4.33 5.38 -10.52
C PHE A 329 5.82 5.10 -10.55
N TRP A 330 6.62 5.98 -9.99
CA TRP A 330 8.01 5.66 -9.74
C TRP A 330 8.52 6.34 -8.49
N VAL A 331 9.50 5.69 -7.88
CA VAL A 331 10.21 6.18 -6.71
C VAL A 331 11.69 5.89 -6.89
N PHE A 332 12.51 6.77 -6.34
CA PHE A 332 13.94 6.54 -6.22
C PHE A 332 14.25 6.18 -4.78
N ARG A 333 15.21 5.30 -4.58
CA ARG A 333 15.70 4.94 -3.25
C ARG A 333 17.21 4.86 -3.24
N ARG A 334 17.79 4.97 -2.06
CA ARG A 334 19.20 4.66 -1.88
C ARG A 334 19.41 3.14 -1.87
N SER A 335 20.48 2.69 -2.52
CA SER A 335 20.88 1.27 -2.55
C SER A 335 21.27 0.71 -1.18
N ASP A 336 21.57 1.56 -0.19
CA ASP A 336 21.83 1.15 1.19
C ASP A 336 20.57 1.10 2.07
N ALA A 337 19.37 1.26 1.49
CA ALA A 337 18.09 1.16 2.21
C ALA A 337 17.96 -0.13 3.03
N ASN A 338 18.43 -1.26 2.50
CA ASN A 338 18.41 -2.56 3.20
C ASN A 338 19.30 -2.58 4.46
N LYS A 339 20.40 -1.82 4.47
CA LYS A 339 21.28 -1.71 5.64
C LYS A 339 20.68 -0.84 6.74
N ARG A 340 19.69 -0.02 6.37
CA ARG A 340 18.97 0.85 7.30
C ARG A 340 17.58 0.32 7.62
N ASN A 341 17.06 -0.68 6.89
CA ASN A 341 15.65 -1.10 6.92
C ASN A 341 14.67 0.05 6.62
N GLU A 342 15.03 0.96 5.72
CA GLU A 342 14.18 2.09 5.32
C GLU A 342 13.55 1.84 3.95
N TRP A 343 12.57 0.94 3.91
CA TRP A 343 11.95 0.49 2.66
C TRP A 343 11.13 1.58 1.94
N PHE A 344 10.56 2.52 2.70
CA PHE A 344 9.64 3.55 2.19
C PHE A 344 10.22 4.97 2.27
N HIS A 345 11.53 5.09 2.51
CA HIS A 345 12.19 6.39 2.48
C HIS A 345 12.71 6.68 1.07
N PHE A 346 12.01 7.56 0.36
CA PHE A 346 12.28 7.87 -1.07
C PHE A 346 13.10 9.15 -1.28
N LEU A 347 13.70 9.68 -0.21
CA LEU A 347 14.52 10.89 -0.23
C LEU A 347 15.97 10.57 0.14
N ASP A 348 16.90 11.45 -0.23
CA ASP A 348 18.24 11.45 0.36
C ASP A 348 18.30 12.49 1.50
N GLY A 349 17.93 12.04 2.70
CA GLY A 349 17.76 12.92 3.84
C GLY A 349 16.51 13.80 3.67
N THR A 350 16.71 15.07 3.35
CA THR A 350 15.62 16.03 3.07
C THR A 350 15.55 16.46 1.60
N LYS A 351 16.36 15.86 0.73
CA LYS A 351 16.46 16.25 -0.68
C LYS A 351 15.80 15.23 -1.60
N ASN A 352 15.09 15.74 -2.60
CA ASN A 352 14.58 14.95 -3.70
C ASN A 352 15.73 14.38 -4.53
N ILE A 353 15.62 13.10 -4.88
CA ILE A 353 16.63 12.37 -5.67
C ILE A 353 16.47 12.71 -7.16
N MET A 354 15.24 12.86 -7.65
CA MET A 354 14.96 13.22 -9.04
C MET A 354 15.16 14.73 -9.26
N VAL A 355 15.88 15.10 -10.32
CA VAL A 355 16.01 16.51 -10.76
C VAL A 355 15.00 16.79 -11.87
N ASN A 356 14.95 15.93 -12.89
CA ASN A 356 14.03 16.08 -14.02
C ASN A 356 13.67 14.71 -14.60
N ALA A 357 12.50 14.62 -15.23
CA ALA A 357 12.10 13.43 -15.98
C ALA A 357 11.30 13.80 -17.25
N LYS A 358 11.40 12.95 -18.27
CA LYS A 358 10.60 12.99 -19.50
C LYS A 358 10.26 11.59 -20.00
N PHE A 359 9.21 11.51 -20.83
CA PHE A 359 8.76 10.26 -21.45
C PHE A 359 8.85 10.36 -22.97
N MET A 360 9.40 9.33 -23.61
CA MET A 360 9.50 9.24 -25.07
C MET A 360 8.84 7.95 -25.58
N PHE A 361 7.95 8.09 -26.57
CA PHE A 361 7.30 6.98 -27.27
C PHE A 361 7.86 6.91 -28.68
N ASN A 362 8.50 5.79 -29.05
CA ASN A 362 9.10 5.58 -30.36
C ASN A 362 10.03 6.74 -30.79
N GLY A 363 10.76 7.33 -29.83
CA GLY A 363 11.67 8.46 -30.06
C GLY A 363 11.01 9.85 -30.06
N VAL A 364 9.69 9.95 -29.95
CA VAL A 364 8.96 11.23 -29.86
C VAL A 364 8.65 11.56 -28.40
N ASN A 365 8.90 12.81 -27.98
CA ASN A 365 8.57 13.27 -26.63
C ASN A 365 7.06 13.26 -26.42
N ARG A 366 6.57 12.42 -25.50
CA ARG A 366 5.16 12.42 -25.06
C ARG A 366 4.94 13.36 -23.89
N CYS A 367 5.90 13.41 -22.97
CA CYS A 367 5.97 14.38 -21.89
C CYS A 367 7.31 15.07 -22.01
N GLU A 368 7.29 16.40 -22.03
CA GLU A 368 8.51 17.20 -21.98
C GLU A 368 9.25 16.99 -20.66
N GLU A 369 10.46 17.51 -20.58
CA GLU A 369 11.21 17.53 -19.35
C GLU A 369 10.53 18.39 -18.29
N LYS A 370 10.18 17.78 -17.16
CA LYS A 370 9.54 18.44 -16.01
C LYS A 370 10.29 18.12 -14.71
N GLU A 371 10.18 19.05 -13.76
CA GLU A 371 10.75 18.97 -12.42
C GLU A 371 9.96 18.02 -11.49
N PRO A 372 10.53 17.54 -10.37
CA PRO A 372 9.86 16.63 -9.43
C PRO A 372 8.53 17.14 -8.89
N GLN A 373 8.40 18.45 -8.65
CA GLN A 373 7.18 19.07 -8.11
C GLN A 373 5.98 18.89 -9.05
N TYR A 374 6.22 18.79 -10.36
CA TYR A 374 5.16 18.52 -11.33
C TYR A 374 4.51 17.14 -11.08
N PHE A 375 5.32 16.12 -10.85
CA PHE A 375 4.85 14.74 -10.68
C PHE A 375 4.46 14.39 -9.23
N ASN A 376 4.98 15.12 -8.25
CA ASN A 376 4.70 14.87 -6.82
C ASN A 376 3.58 15.77 -6.27
N TYR A 377 3.41 17.01 -6.77
CA TYR A 377 2.38 17.93 -6.29
C TYR A 377 1.27 18.18 -7.32
N LEU A 378 1.62 18.61 -8.53
CA LEU A 378 0.60 19.09 -9.49
C LEU A 378 -0.30 17.95 -9.99
N LEU A 379 0.28 16.84 -10.46
CA LEU A 379 -0.50 15.73 -10.98
C LEU A 379 -1.33 15.03 -9.90
N PRO A 380 -0.78 14.75 -8.69
CA PRO A 380 -1.59 14.25 -7.58
C PRO A 380 -2.77 15.17 -7.23
N PHE A 381 -2.53 16.48 -7.12
CA PHE A 381 -3.58 17.46 -6.83
C PHE A 381 -4.71 17.49 -7.87
N GLN A 382 -4.40 17.22 -9.14
CA GLN A 382 -5.40 17.24 -10.23
C GLN A 382 -6.24 15.97 -10.31
N HIS A 383 -5.69 14.81 -9.95
CA HIS A 383 -6.25 13.51 -10.33
C HIS A 383 -6.54 12.56 -9.16
N TYR A 384 -6.04 12.86 -7.96
CA TYR A 384 -6.11 11.95 -6.82
C TYR A 384 -6.64 12.64 -5.57
N SER A 385 -7.16 11.84 -4.64
CA SER A 385 -7.75 12.29 -3.38
C SER A 385 -6.74 12.34 -2.23
N GLY A 386 -5.60 11.65 -2.38
CA GLY A 386 -4.57 11.54 -1.35
C GLY A 386 -3.49 12.61 -1.41
N ASP A 387 -2.62 12.57 -0.41
CA ASP A 387 -1.49 13.50 -0.24
C ASP A 387 -0.19 12.68 -0.24
N PRO A 388 0.43 12.47 -1.42
CA PRO A 388 1.62 11.65 -1.53
C PRO A 388 2.82 12.29 -0.83
N THR A 389 3.58 11.48 -0.10
CA THR A 389 4.84 11.94 0.49
C THR A 389 5.84 12.34 -0.59
N GLU A 390 6.73 13.29 -0.27
CA GLU A 390 7.82 13.69 -1.16
C GLU A 390 8.65 12.46 -1.61
N GLY A 391 9.03 12.45 -2.88
CA GLY A 391 9.75 11.34 -3.51
C GLY A 391 8.86 10.29 -4.20
N ILE A 392 7.53 10.40 -4.08
CA ILE A 392 6.57 9.58 -4.83
C ILE A 392 6.09 10.32 -6.07
N TYR A 393 6.45 9.82 -7.24
CA TYR A 393 6.10 10.47 -8.50
C TYR A 393 5.01 9.69 -9.23
N VAL A 394 4.04 10.43 -9.77
CA VAL A 394 2.87 9.86 -10.42
C VAL A 394 2.67 10.47 -11.79
N PHE A 395 2.27 9.64 -12.76
CA PHE A 395 1.82 10.11 -14.07
C PHE A 395 0.56 9.35 -14.50
N PRO A 396 -0.64 9.95 -14.36
CA PRO A 396 -1.88 9.35 -14.84
C PRO A 396 -2.06 9.59 -16.35
N PHE A 397 -2.49 8.55 -17.06
CA PHE A 397 -3.09 8.67 -18.41
C PHE A 397 -4.62 8.80 -18.33
N ALA A 398 -5.22 8.36 -17.23
CA ALA A 398 -6.64 8.44 -16.95
C ALA A 398 -7.03 9.80 -16.34
N LEU A 399 -8.23 10.30 -16.64
CA LEU A 399 -8.77 11.49 -15.97
C LEU A 399 -9.03 11.26 -14.48
N ASN A 400 -9.67 10.14 -14.12
CA ASN A 400 -9.99 9.72 -12.76
C ASN A 400 -9.39 8.32 -12.51
N PRO A 401 -8.09 8.22 -12.19
CA PRO A 401 -7.41 6.94 -11.99
C PRO A 401 -7.99 6.09 -10.83
N GLU A 402 -8.49 6.74 -9.77
CA GLU A 402 -9.06 6.08 -8.59
C GLU A 402 -10.38 5.35 -8.90
N ASP A 403 -11.26 5.98 -9.67
CA ASP A 403 -12.55 5.44 -10.08
C ASP A 403 -12.45 4.43 -11.24
N GLY A 404 -11.24 4.24 -11.78
CA GLY A 404 -11.00 3.45 -12.99
C GLY A 404 -11.53 2.02 -12.96
N ILE A 405 -11.70 1.42 -11.78
CA ILE A 405 -12.34 0.09 -11.61
C ILE A 405 -13.83 0.14 -11.96
N LYS A 406 -14.53 1.23 -11.63
CA LYS A 406 -15.96 1.41 -11.94
C LYS A 406 -16.16 1.83 -13.38
N GLN A 407 -15.32 2.76 -13.85
CA GLN A 407 -15.44 3.32 -15.18
C GLN A 407 -14.07 3.81 -15.67
N PRO A 408 -13.51 3.20 -16.73
CA PRO A 408 -12.29 3.69 -17.34
C PRO A 408 -12.47 5.10 -17.91
N SER A 409 -11.54 5.99 -17.59
CA SER A 409 -11.56 7.40 -17.99
C SER A 409 -10.31 7.82 -18.77
N GLY A 410 -9.66 6.87 -19.45
CA GLY A 410 -8.42 7.07 -20.21
C GLY A 410 -7.38 6.01 -19.92
N SER A 411 -6.62 5.62 -20.95
CA SER A 411 -5.48 4.71 -20.84
C SER A 411 -4.56 4.87 -22.04
N CYS A 412 -3.31 4.44 -21.91
CA CYS A 412 -2.34 4.36 -22.99
C CYS A 412 -2.04 2.89 -23.30
N ASN A 413 -2.25 2.46 -24.55
CA ASN A 413 -2.03 1.07 -24.94
C ASN A 413 -0.54 0.81 -25.22
N PHE A 414 0.17 0.23 -24.25
CA PHE A 414 1.59 -0.07 -24.41
C PHE A 414 1.86 -1.30 -25.26
N SER A 415 0.88 -2.18 -25.50
CA SER A 415 1.03 -3.28 -26.46
C SER A 415 1.15 -2.82 -27.92
N LYS A 416 0.89 -1.54 -28.20
CA LYS A 416 1.04 -0.92 -29.53
C LYS A 416 2.24 0.02 -29.63
N ILE A 417 2.98 0.22 -28.53
CA ILE A 417 4.16 1.08 -28.49
C ILE A 417 5.39 0.18 -28.53
N ASP A 418 6.16 0.26 -29.62
CA ASP A 418 7.37 -0.56 -29.79
C ASP A 418 8.44 -0.21 -28.76
N LYS A 419 8.62 1.09 -28.49
CA LYS A 419 9.66 1.58 -27.59
C LYS A 419 9.16 2.68 -26.66
N PHE A 420 9.06 2.35 -25.38
CA PHE A 420 8.85 3.31 -24.30
C PHE A 420 10.16 3.59 -23.58
N GLN A 421 10.58 4.85 -23.57
CA GLN A 421 11.80 5.29 -22.89
C GLN A 421 11.46 6.30 -21.78
N PHE A 422 11.91 5.98 -20.57
CA PHE A 422 11.94 6.88 -19.44
C PHE A 422 13.32 7.53 -19.36
N VAL A 423 13.37 8.85 -19.49
CA VAL A 423 14.62 9.60 -19.38
C VAL A 423 14.56 10.43 -18.13
N THR A 424 15.53 10.23 -17.24
CA THR A 424 15.58 10.94 -15.96
C THR A 424 16.99 11.41 -15.64
N LYS A 425 17.04 12.62 -15.09
CA LYS A 425 18.23 13.16 -14.45
C LYS A 425 18.09 13.01 -12.93
N VAL A 426 19.11 12.42 -12.32
CA VAL A 426 19.16 12.13 -10.89
C VAL A 426 20.26 12.97 -10.25
N ALA A 427 20.04 13.40 -9.00
CA ALA A 427 21.03 14.13 -8.23
C ALA A 427 22.28 13.25 -7.98
N ILE A 428 23.41 13.89 -7.67
CA ILE A 428 24.61 13.18 -7.26
C ILE A 428 24.42 12.73 -5.80
N PRO A 429 24.69 11.46 -5.45
CA PRO A 429 24.66 10.99 -4.07
C PRO A 429 25.48 11.87 -3.13
N THR A 430 24.95 12.13 -1.92
CA THR A 430 25.65 12.94 -0.92
C THR A 430 26.94 12.24 -0.41
N SER A 431 27.03 10.92 -0.55
CA SER A 431 28.22 10.12 -0.23
C SER A 431 28.50 9.09 -1.30
N GLN A 432 29.78 8.70 -1.44
CA GLN A 432 30.21 7.63 -2.35
C GLN A 432 29.84 6.22 -1.87
N SER A 433 29.27 6.09 -0.67
CA SER A 433 28.93 4.79 -0.06
C SER A 433 27.63 4.16 -0.61
N TYR A 434 26.82 4.91 -1.35
CA TYR A 434 25.58 4.43 -1.96
C TYR A 434 25.34 5.04 -3.34
N PHE A 435 24.58 4.30 -4.14
CA PHE A 435 23.98 4.73 -5.40
C PHE A 435 22.47 4.87 -5.25
N TYR A 436 21.81 5.45 -6.25
CA TYR A 436 20.36 5.48 -6.34
C TYR A 436 19.83 4.35 -7.24
N ASP A 437 18.71 3.76 -6.83
CA ASP A 437 17.96 2.76 -7.57
C ASP A 437 16.56 3.31 -7.90
N LEU A 438 16.02 2.91 -9.05
CA LEU A 438 14.67 3.27 -9.51
C LEU A 438 13.75 2.07 -9.37
N LEU A 439 12.61 2.28 -8.70
CA LEU A 439 11.47 1.39 -8.73
C LEU A 439 10.38 2.05 -9.59
N PHE A 440 9.92 1.32 -10.60
CA PHE A 440 8.95 1.79 -11.57
C PHE A 440 7.76 0.83 -11.62
N PHE A 441 6.56 1.36 -11.52
CA PHE A 441 5.31 0.61 -11.49
C PHE A 441 4.36 1.13 -12.56
N ALA A 442 3.62 0.22 -13.19
CA ALA A 442 2.54 0.57 -14.09
C ALA A 442 1.28 -0.22 -13.73
N SER A 443 0.16 0.48 -13.54
CA SER A 443 -1.13 -0.19 -13.40
C SER A 443 -1.79 -0.29 -14.77
N SER A 444 -2.12 -1.51 -15.19
CA SER A 444 -2.77 -1.77 -16.48
C SER A 444 -4.12 -2.45 -16.31
N TYR A 445 -5.03 -2.19 -17.25
CA TYR A 445 -6.30 -2.88 -17.34
C TYR A 445 -6.12 -4.23 -18.04
N ASN A 446 -6.80 -5.23 -17.53
CA ASN A 446 -7.00 -6.51 -18.20
C ASN A 446 -8.44 -6.97 -17.97
N MET A 447 -8.86 -8.06 -18.61
CA MET A 447 -10.19 -8.61 -18.47
C MET A 447 -10.12 -10.05 -17.97
N LEU A 448 -10.84 -10.34 -16.88
CA LEU A 448 -11.02 -11.66 -16.34
C LEU A 448 -12.38 -12.19 -16.78
N ARG A 449 -12.38 -13.26 -17.58
CA ARG A 449 -13.61 -13.96 -17.98
C ARG A 449 -13.81 -15.18 -17.10
N ILE A 450 -15.01 -15.33 -16.55
CA ILE A 450 -15.44 -16.48 -15.77
C ILE A 450 -16.57 -17.16 -16.52
N ASN A 451 -16.38 -18.40 -16.94
CA ASN A 451 -17.39 -19.18 -17.64
C ASN A 451 -17.22 -20.67 -17.37
N GLY A 452 -18.34 -21.39 -17.22
CA GLY A 452 -18.33 -22.84 -17.05
C GLY A 452 -17.52 -23.34 -15.84
N GLY A 453 -17.46 -22.57 -14.75
CA GLY A 453 -16.72 -22.95 -13.55
C GLY A 453 -15.23 -22.61 -13.55
N MET A 454 -14.72 -21.95 -14.60
CA MET A 454 -13.31 -21.62 -14.80
C MET A 454 -13.10 -20.13 -15.07
N ALA A 455 -11.94 -19.61 -14.64
CA ALA A 455 -11.48 -18.26 -14.96
C ALA A 455 -10.32 -18.28 -15.97
N SER A 456 -10.28 -17.28 -16.84
CA SER A 456 -9.15 -17.02 -17.73
C SER A 456 -8.94 -15.53 -17.93
N LEU A 457 -7.68 -15.11 -18.00
CA LEU A 457 -7.31 -13.77 -18.45
C LEU A 457 -7.48 -13.67 -19.97
N PHE A 458 -8.05 -12.56 -20.44
CA PHE A 458 -8.26 -12.34 -21.86
C PHE A 458 -6.95 -12.03 -22.60
N TYR A 459 -6.08 -11.23 -21.99
CA TYR A 459 -4.76 -10.91 -22.52
C TYR A 459 -3.69 -11.53 -21.62
N SER A 460 -2.84 -12.40 -22.18
CA SER A 460 -1.64 -12.91 -21.51
C SER A 460 -0.51 -11.90 -21.65
N MET A 461 0.19 -11.62 -20.54
CA MET A 461 1.43 -10.84 -20.53
C MET A 461 2.63 -11.62 -21.04
#